data_AF-A0A1A9HNV9-F1
#
_entry.id   AF-A0A1A9HNV9-F1
#
_cell.length_a   1.000
_cell.length_b   1.000
_cell.length_c   1.000
_cell.angle_alpha   90.00
_cell.angle_beta   90.00
_cell.angle_gamma   90.00
#
_symmetry.space_group_name_H-M   'P 1'
#
loop_
_entity.id
_entity.type
_entity.pdbx_description
1 polymer ?
#
loop_
_entity_poly.entity_id
_entity_poly.type
_entity_poly.pdbx_seq_one_letter_code
_entity_poly.pdbx_strand_id
1 'polypeptide(L)'
;MNIRKVLAAVAGAALPPALSAVLLCAAAPATAATIGVILPGSYPSTTQAEELQLGMTLALKTWPGDAAPKLIVKDSGCDARKALAISQEFIAAKVDVVLGNWCEINAGADALRVAGIPFISSNAERMKDQDLQLQLGRIELNTGEKIAADLRRQTGLRISARTSCWMDFDATLSDRVDAVLCPVLTIDRGRWDQVANTYGAAFRKPFTASAARGYAAMEVALNYLRRAKGMKPAAALKETLSMATLLGPVPALDAPAPTTALQLVFKHELPKLNPQQSQTLDKLIKTKGCGCPGGTLRNGCPRDSGPWGELPFVVRGGGTPAACAKPIGVLEL
;
A
#
# COMPACT_ATOMS: atom_id res chain seq x y z
N MET A 1 21.80 86.96 24.06
CA MET A 1 22.91 87.27 23.13
C MET A 1 22.72 86.38 21.91
N ASN A 2 22.40 86.89 20.71
CA ASN A 2 23.27 87.62 19.77
C ASN A 2 24.42 86.73 19.22
N ILE A 3 24.69 86.62 17.90
CA ILE A 3 24.03 87.25 16.71
C ILE A 3 24.37 86.52 15.38
N ARG A 4 23.61 86.80 14.29
CA ARG A 4 23.78 86.35 12.87
C ARG A 4 23.43 84.86 12.60
N LYS A 5 22.95 84.38 11.42
CA LYS A 5 22.94 84.74 9.96
C LYS A 5 24.14 84.20 9.14
N VAL A 6 24.04 83.73 7.88
CA VAL A 6 22.92 83.25 7.00
C VAL A 6 23.54 82.57 5.74
N LEU A 7 22.75 81.79 4.99
CA LEU A 7 22.96 81.19 3.64
C LEU A 7 24.29 81.41 2.86
N ALA A 8 24.77 80.33 2.23
CA ALA A 8 25.08 80.31 0.79
C ALA A 8 24.94 78.88 0.23
N ALA A 9 24.39 78.74 -0.98
CA ALA A 9 24.30 77.47 -1.70
C ALA A 9 25.41 77.37 -2.76
N VAL A 10 25.93 76.17 -3.00
CA VAL A 10 26.71 75.85 -4.20
C VAL A 10 26.19 74.54 -4.78
N ALA A 11 25.64 74.60 -5.99
CA ALA A 11 25.33 73.41 -6.78
C ALA A 11 26.63 72.86 -7.39
N GLY A 12 26.85 71.55 -7.32
CA GLY A 12 28.12 70.95 -7.73
C GLY A 12 28.07 69.44 -7.96
N ALA A 13 27.65 69.05 -9.16
CA ALA A 13 28.03 67.84 -9.91
C ALA A 13 27.89 66.42 -9.29
N ALA A 14 27.06 65.62 -9.99
CA ALA A 14 27.30 64.23 -10.37
C ALA A 14 27.56 63.14 -9.30
N LEU A 15 26.50 62.36 -9.02
CA LEU A 15 26.60 60.98 -8.55
C LEU A 15 27.17 60.05 -9.65
N PRO A 16 28.13 59.16 -9.35
CA PRO A 16 28.22 57.86 -9.98
C PRO A 16 27.29 56.86 -9.23
N PRO A 17 26.54 56.00 -9.94
CA PRO A 17 25.54 55.14 -9.32
C PRO A 17 26.14 53.91 -8.61
N ALA A 18 25.34 53.35 -7.71
CA ALA A 18 25.60 52.16 -6.92
C ALA A 18 26.33 51.03 -7.67
N LEU A 19 27.37 50.47 -7.03
CA LEU A 19 27.78 49.10 -7.24
C LEU A 19 26.66 48.16 -6.79
N SER A 20 25.74 47.87 -7.71
CA SER A 20 24.78 46.79 -7.58
C SER A 20 25.55 45.47 -7.51
N ALA A 21 25.89 45.05 -6.30
CA ALA A 21 26.34 43.69 -6.03
C ALA A 21 25.19 42.75 -6.38
N VAL A 22 25.22 42.21 -7.60
CA VAL A 22 24.31 41.15 -8.03
C VAL A 22 24.66 39.92 -7.20
N LEU A 23 23.96 39.76 -6.07
CA LEU A 23 23.81 38.44 -5.45
C LEU A 23 23.05 37.57 -6.46
N LEU A 24 23.82 36.92 -7.33
CA LEU A 24 23.42 35.67 -7.92
C LEU A 24 23.22 34.69 -6.76
N CYS A 25 22.00 34.64 -6.24
CA CYS A 25 21.49 33.47 -5.55
C CYS A 25 21.54 32.32 -6.55
N ALA A 26 22.72 31.69 -6.66
CA ALA A 26 22.88 30.41 -7.30
C ALA A 26 22.03 29.42 -6.50
N ALA A 27 20.79 29.22 -6.97
CA ALA A 27 19.92 28.19 -6.46
C ALA A 27 20.66 26.86 -6.66
N ALA A 28 21.24 26.33 -5.58
CA ALA A 28 21.89 25.03 -5.62
C ALA A 28 20.88 24.03 -6.19
N PRO A 29 21.26 23.21 -7.18
CA PRO A 29 20.34 22.26 -7.79
C PRO A 29 19.78 21.38 -6.67
N ALA A 30 18.46 21.36 -6.53
CA ALA A 30 17.80 20.63 -5.47
C ALA A 30 18.23 19.16 -5.55
N THR A 31 18.97 18.70 -4.54
CA THR A 31 19.47 17.33 -4.50
C THR A 31 18.28 16.38 -4.52
N ALA A 32 18.24 15.49 -5.51
CA ALA A 32 17.18 14.50 -5.62
C ALA A 32 17.10 13.68 -4.33
N ALA A 33 15.89 13.61 -3.76
CA ALA A 33 15.61 12.83 -2.56
C ALA A 33 16.03 11.36 -2.76
N THR A 34 16.36 10.67 -1.67
CA THR A 34 16.74 9.26 -1.67
C THR A 34 15.65 8.42 -1.00
N ILE A 35 15.14 7.43 -1.72
CA ILE A 35 14.16 6.46 -1.20
C ILE A 35 14.89 5.15 -0.92
N GLY A 36 14.86 4.70 0.33
CA GLY A 36 15.24 3.34 0.69
C GLY A 36 14.14 2.36 0.32
N VAL A 37 14.46 1.25 -0.33
CA VAL A 37 13.47 0.24 -0.74
C VAL A 37 13.94 -1.14 -0.25
N ILE A 38 13.16 -1.75 0.63
CA ILE A 38 13.32 -3.14 1.06
C ILE A 38 12.42 -4.01 0.18
N LEU A 39 12.97 -4.97 -0.55
CA LEU A 39 12.21 -5.92 -1.38
C LEU A 39 12.43 -7.38 -0.95
N PRO A 40 11.45 -8.26 -1.19
CA PRO A 40 11.57 -9.71 -1.04
C PRO A 40 12.27 -10.33 -2.25
N GLY A 41 13.48 -9.83 -2.55
CA GLY A 41 14.25 -10.12 -3.77
C GLY A 41 14.60 -11.59 -3.98
N SER A 42 15.04 -12.29 -2.94
CA SER A 42 15.43 -13.71 -3.03
C SER A 42 14.31 -14.70 -2.72
N TYR A 43 13.27 -14.28 -2.00
CA TYR A 43 12.18 -15.14 -1.53
C TYR A 43 10.94 -14.29 -1.20
N PRO A 44 9.70 -14.72 -1.54
CA PRO A 44 9.35 -16.04 -2.09
C PRO A 44 9.50 -16.19 -3.60
N SER A 45 9.64 -15.09 -4.36
CA SER A 45 9.77 -15.13 -5.82
C SER A 45 10.56 -13.94 -6.34
N THR A 46 11.67 -14.23 -7.02
CA THR A 46 12.50 -13.22 -7.72
C THR A 46 11.67 -12.46 -8.77
N THR A 47 10.83 -13.18 -9.53
CA THR A 47 9.92 -12.59 -10.53
C THR A 47 8.96 -11.59 -9.91
N GLN A 48 8.37 -11.88 -8.75
CA GLN A 48 7.48 -10.94 -8.07
C GLN A 48 8.23 -9.70 -7.58
N ALA A 49 9.48 -9.85 -7.10
CA ALA A 49 10.33 -8.72 -6.72
C ALA A 49 10.74 -7.85 -7.92
N GLU A 50 11.05 -8.45 -9.06
CA GLU A 50 11.28 -7.71 -10.32
C GLU A 50 10.03 -6.91 -10.72
N GLU A 51 8.85 -7.52 -10.69
CA GLU A 51 7.59 -6.85 -11.02
C GLU A 51 7.28 -5.68 -10.07
N LEU A 52 7.47 -5.86 -8.76
CA LEU A 52 7.40 -4.79 -7.77
C LEU A 52 8.34 -3.62 -8.14
N GLN A 53 9.59 -3.93 -8.51
CA GLN A 53 10.58 -2.93 -8.92
C GLN A 53 10.24 -2.26 -10.25
N LEU A 54 9.69 -2.98 -11.24
CA LEU A 54 9.21 -2.40 -12.50
C LEU A 54 8.01 -1.47 -12.27
N GLY A 55 7.09 -1.85 -11.37
CA GLY A 55 5.99 -0.99 -10.92
C GLY A 55 6.48 0.32 -10.31
N MET A 56 7.42 0.25 -9.36
CA MET A 56 8.06 1.44 -8.79
C MET A 56 8.80 2.27 -9.84
N THR A 57 9.50 1.62 -10.77
CA THR A 57 10.21 2.28 -11.88
C THR A 57 9.26 3.01 -12.82
N LEU A 58 8.06 2.47 -13.07
CA LEU A 58 7.05 3.16 -13.86
C LEU A 58 6.57 4.43 -13.17
N ALA A 59 6.19 4.33 -11.89
CA ALA A 59 5.73 5.49 -11.11
C ALA A 59 6.75 6.63 -11.08
N LEU A 60 8.05 6.31 -10.98
CA LEU A 60 9.15 7.27 -11.13
C LEU A 60 9.23 7.88 -12.53
N LYS A 61 9.13 7.07 -13.59
CA LYS A 61 9.18 7.56 -14.98
C LYS A 61 7.97 8.43 -15.35
N THR A 62 6.82 8.19 -14.74
CA THR A 62 5.58 8.97 -14.95
C THR A 62 5.39 10.09 -13.91
N TRP A 63 6.38 10.35 -13.06
CA TRP A 63 6.30 11.35 -12.01
C TRP A 63 6.40 12.78 -12.58
N PRO A 64 5.41 13.67 -12.35
CA PRO A 64 5.43 15.04 -12.90
C PRO A 64 6.18 16.06 -12.02
N GLY A 65 6.93 15.63 -10.99
CA GLY A 65 7.70 16.53 -10.12
C GLY A 65 9.16 16.68 -10.54
N ASP A 66 9.80 17.76 -10.09
CA ASP A 66 11.05 18.33 -10.65
C ASP A 66 12.18 17.33 -10.88
N ALA A 67 12.67 16.66 -9.83
CA ALA A 67 13.78 15.73 -9.89
C ALA A 67 13.32 14.35 -9.41
N ALA A 68 13.52 13.32 -10.24
CA ALA A 68 13.21 11.94 -9.89
C ALA A 68 14.09 11.47 -8.71
N PRO A 69 13.51 10.99 -7.60
CA PRO A 69 14.27 10.48 -6.47
C PRO A 69 15.19 9.32 -6.83
N LYS A 70 16.35 9.25 -6.17
CA LYS A 70 17.26 8.10 -6.24
C LYS A 70 16.68 6.95 -5.42
N LEU A 71 16.68 5.74 -5.98
CA LEU A 71 16.36 4.52 -5.23
C LEU A 71 17.63 3.85 -4.69
N ILE A 72 17.55 3.34 -3.46
CA ILE A 72 18.50 2.35 -2.93
C ILE A 72 17.69 1.09 -2.60
N VAL A 73 17.76 0.09 -3.48
CA VAL A 73 17.04 -1.17 -3.34
C VAL A 73 17.91 -2.19 -2.59
N LYS A 74 17.32 -2.90 -1.62
CA LYS A 74 17.97 -3.91 -0.77
C LYS A 74 17.04 -5.13 -0.62
N ASP A 75 17.63 -6.33 -0.60
CA ASP A 75 16.91 -7.60 -0.50
C ASP A 75 16.83 -8.10 0.95
N SER A 76 15.63 -8.22 1.49
CA SER A 76 15.38 -8.84 2.79
C SER A 76 15.09 -10.34 2.73
N GLY A 77 14.72 -10.89 1.57
CA GLY A 77 14.29 -12.29 1.42
C GLY A 77 13.18 -12.71 2.39
N CYS A 78 12.34 -11.76 2.84
CA CYS A 78 11.34 -11.93 3.90
C CYS A 78 11.85 -12.38 5.27
N ASP A 79 13.12 -12.14 5.59
CA ASP A 79 13.63 -12.25 6.97
C ASP A 79 13.50 -10.90 7.68
N ALA A 80 12.66 -10.84 8.72
CA ALA A 80 12.45 -9.64 9.53
C ALA A 80 13.74 -9.07 10.16
N ARG A 81 14.76 -9.90 10.41
CA ARG A 81 16.06 -9.45 10.93
C ARG A 81 16.89 -8.81 9.83
N LYS A 82 16.84 -9.32 8.59
CA LYS A 82 17.46 -8.67 7.43
C LYS A 82 16.78 -7.34 7.12
N ALA A 83 15.44 -7.30 7.11
CA ALA A 83 14.70 -6.05 6.94
C ALA A 83 15.06 -5.00 8.02
N LEU A 84 15.15 -5.40 9.30
CA LEU A 84 15.63 -4.52 10.37
C LEU A 84 17.07 -4.03 10.15
N ALA A 85 18.00 -4.91 9.74
CA ALA A 85 19.38 -4.51 9.46
C ALA A 85 19.46 -3.51 8.28
N ILE A 86 18.69 -3.74 7.23
CA ILE A 86 18.57 -2.84 6.08
C ILE A 86 17.98 -1.48 6.50
N SER A 87 16.99 -1.45 7.40
CA SER A 87 16.51 -0.18 7.97
C SER A 87 17.62 0.59 8.69
N GLN A 88 18.53 -0.08 9.41
CA GLN A 88 19.68 0.58 10.02
C GLN A 88 20.68 1.12 8.99
N GLU A 89 20.93 0.39 7.89
CA GLU A 89 21.71 0.90 6.76
C GLU A 89 21.08 2.16 6.15
N PHE A 90 19.75 2.19 5.98
CA PHE A 90 19.02 3.34 5.47
C PHE A 90 19.00 4.55 6.42
N ILE A 91 18.98 4.31 7.74
CA ILE A 91 19.16 5.35 8.76
C ILE A 91 20.56 5.97 8.65
N ALA A 92 21.61 5.13 8.57
CA ALA A 92 22.99 5.59 8.41
C ALA A 92 23.20 6.34 7.08
N ALA A 93 22.52 5.91 6.00
CA ALA A 93 22.53 6.57 4.70
C ALA A 93 21.65 7.84 4.62
N LYS A 94 20.86 8.14 5.67
CA LYS A 94 19.93 9.29 5.75
C LYS A 94 18.97 9.39 4.56
N VAL A 95 18.30 8.27 4.23
CA VAL A 95 17.23 8.30 3.22
C VAL A 95 16.03 9.13 3.70
N ASP A 96 15.32 9.77 2.77
CA ASP A 96 14.20 10.67 3.09
C ASP A 96 12.89 9.94 3.43
N VAL A 97 12.74 8.72 2.93
CA VAL A 97 11.59 7.81 3.17
C VAL A 97 12.01 6.37 2.85
N VAL A 98 11.39 5.40 3.54
CA VAL A 98 11.55 3.96 3.25
C VAL A 98 10.26 3.35 2.72
N LEU A 99 10.39 2.47 1.72
CA LEU A 99 9.36 1.53 1.24
C LEU A 99 9.75 0.11 1.67
N GLY A 100 8.81 -0.68 2.18
CA GLY A 100 9.12 -2.05 2.59
C GLY A 100 7.97 -2.81 3.21
N ASN A 101 8.29 -3.83 4.00
CA ASN A 101 7.34 -4.73 4.67
C ASN A 101 6.29 -5.31 3.71
N TRP A 102 6.74 -5.77 2.54
CA TRP A 102 5.87 -6.52 1.63
C TRP A 102 5.39 -7.83 2.25
N CYS A 103 6.22 -8.37 3.16
CA CYS A 103 6.10 -9.69 3.75
C CYS A 103 6.34 -9.74 5.25
N GLU A 104 7.37 -9.03 5.70
CA GLU A 104 7.63 -8.82 7.10
C GLU A 104 6.54 -7.91 7.67
N ILE A 105 6.12 -8.21 8.90
CA ILE A 105 5.14 -7.40 9.60
C ILE A 105 5.91 -6.53 10.59
N ASN A 106 5.87 -5.23 10.33
CA ASN A 106 6.51 -4.17 11.12
C ASN A 106 8.03 -4.26 11.34
N ALA A 107 8.77 -5.05 10.55
CA ALA A 107 10.22 -5.05 10.62
C ALA A 107 10.78 -3.65 10.33
N GLY A 108 11.78 -3.22 11.11
CA GLY A 108 12.46 -1.93 10.96
C GLY A 108 11.66 -0.68 11.34
N ALA A 109 10.34 -0.76 11.53
CA ALA A 109 9.48 0.42 11.66
C ALA A 109 9.84 1.31 12.86
N ASP A 110 10.03 0.72 14.05
CA ASP A 110 10.40 1.48 15.25
C ASP A 110 11.77 2.15 15.13
N ALA A 111 12.73 1.52 14.46
CA ALA A 111 14.04 2.12 14.24
C ALA A 111 13.95 3.35 13.33
N LEU A 112 13.17 3.24 12.24
CA LEU A 112 12.92 4.34 11.31
C LEU A 112 12.15 5.50 11.97
N ARG A 113 11.12 5.16 12.77
CA ARG A 113 10.35 6.12 13.57
C ARG A 113 11.23 6.88 14.56
N VAL A 114 12.10 6.20 15.30
CA VAL A 114 13.05 6.82 16.25
C VAL A 114 14.07 7.70 15.51
N ALA A 115 14.49 7.32 14.30
CA ALA A 115 15.34 8.14 13.43
C ALA A 115 14.61 9.31 12.73
N GLY A 116 13.28 9.42 12.86
CA GLY A 116 12.49 10.44 12.19
C GLY A 116 12.31 10.24 10.68
N ILE A 117 12.56 9.02 10.16
CA ILE A 117 12.43 8.66 8.74
C ILE A 117 11.07 7.98 8.51
N PRO A 118 10.16 8.57 7.71
CA PRO A 118 8.86 7.94 7.46
C PRO A 118 8.97 6.64 6.70
N PHE A 119 8.00 5.76 6.97
CA PHE A 119 7.99 4.41 6.45
C PHE A 119 6.65 4.04 5.82
N ILE A 120 6.68 3.59 4.57
CA ILE A 120 5.50 3.10 3.85
C ILE A 120 5.56 1.57 3.86
N SER A 121 4.71 0.97 4.69
CA SER A 121 4.52 -0.47 4.81
C SER A 121 3.53 -0.95 3.75
N SER A 122 3.99 -1.86 2.88
CA SER A 122 3.21 -2.38 1.76
C SER A 122 2.53 -3.72 2.06
N ASN A 123 2.51 -4.14 3.33
CA ASN A 123 1.90 -5.40 3.76
C ASN A 123 0.37 -5.41 3.52
N ALA A 124 -0.23 -6.60 3.45
CA ALA A 124 -1.68 -6.75 3.39
C ALA A 124 -2.34 -6.49 4.76
N GLU A 125 -1.64 -6.80 5.86
CA GLU A 125 -2.07 -6.54 7.23
C GLU A 125 -1.55 -5.18 7.74
N ARG A 126 -2.34 -4.49 8.58
CA ARG A 126 -1.96 -3.25 9.28
C ARG A 126 -1.96 -3.42 10.80
N MET A 127 -1.08 -2.68 11.48
CA MET A 127 -1.03 -2.57 12.93
C MET A 127 -1.57 -1.20 13.40
N LYS A 128 -1.99 -1.12 14.67
CA LYS A 128 -2.41 0.15 15.30
C LYS A 128 -1.21 0.93 15.81
N ASP A 129 -1.42 2.22 16.06
CA ASP A 129 -0.50 3.09 16.80
C ASP A 129 0.91 3.21 16.20
N GLN A 130 1.01 3.09 14.87
CA GLN A 130 2.26 3.22 14.12
C GLN A 130 2.47 4.67 13.66
N ASP A 131 2.93 5.53 14.58
CA ASP A 131 3.34 6.90 14.23
C ASP A 131 4.51 6.89 13.22
N LEU A 132 4.54 7.90 12.36
CA LEU A 132 5.46 8.03 11.24
C LEU A 132 5.42 6.89 10.18
N GLN A 133 4.46 5.97 10.28
CA GLN A 133 4.24 4.90 9.31
C GLN A 133 2.91 5.09 8.56
N LEU A 134 2.93 4.85 7.25
CA LEU A 134 1.75 4.75 6.41
C LEU A 134 1.64 3.30 5.95
N GLN A 135 0.48 2.68 6.12
CA GLN A 135 0.27 1.26 5.87
C GLN A 135 -0.77 1.07 4.76
N LEU A 136 -0.40 0.37 3.69
CA LEU A 136 -1.30 0.09 2.56
C LEU A 136 -2.27 -1.08 2.86
N GLY A 137 -1.99 -1.87 3.90
CA GLY A 137 -2.80 -2.99 4.33
C GLY A 137 -4.19 -2.58 4.79
N ARG A 138 -5.22 -3.34 4.38
CA ARG A 138 -6.64 -3.00 4.63
C ARG A 138 -7.27 -3.79 5.79
N ILE A 139 -6.50 -4.65 6.45
CA ILE A 139 -6.98 -5.64 7.44
C ILE A 139 -6.12 -5.56 8.70
N GLU A 140 -6.69 -5.58 9.90
CA GLU A 140 -5.90 -5.59 11.13
C GLU A 140 -5.13 -6.90 11.33
N LEU A 141 -3.92 -6.81 11.87
CA LEU A 141 -3.04 -7.93 12.13
C LEU A 141 -3.73 -9.11 12.84
N ASN A 142 -3.55 -10.32 12.28
CA ASN A 142 -4.16 -11.59 12.67
C ASN A 142 -5.67 -11.73 12.39
N THR A 143 -6.34 -10.75 11.78
CA THR A 143 -7.80 -10.84 11.52
C THR A 143 -8.13 -11.97 10.56
N GLY A 144 -7.36 -12.15 9.47
CA GLY A 144 -7.54 -13.26 8.54
C GLY A 144 -7.40 -14.63 9.23
N GLU A 145 -6.36 -14.80 10.06
CA GLU A 145 -6.14 -16.07 10.76
C GLU A 145 -7.21 -16.36 11.82
N LYS A 146 -7.72 -15.34 12.53
CA LYS A 146 -8.87 -15.49 13.45
C LYS A 146 -10.11 -15.96 12.71
N ILE A 147 -10.46 -15.30 11.59
CA ILE A 147 -11.62 -15.67 10.77
C ILE A 147 -11.46 -17.09 10.22
N ALA A 148 -10.30 -17.47 9.69
CA ALA A 148 -10.08 -18.83 9.21
C ALA A 148 -10.11 -19.87 10.32
N ALA A 149 -9.56 -19.58 11.51
CA ALA A 149 -9.66 -20.47 12.66
C ALA A 149 -11.13 -20.71 13.08
N ASP A 150 -11.98 -19.69 13.01
CA ASP A 150 -13.42 -19.80 13.29
C ASP A 150 -14.15 -20.59 12.21
N LEU A 151 -13.88 -20.30 10.93
CA LEU A 151 -14.43 -21.03 9.80
C LEU A 151 -14.04 -22.52 9.81
N ARG A 152 -12.79 -22.88 10.17
CA ARG A 152 -12.36 -24.28 10.37
C ARG A 152 -13.25 -24.99 11.39
N ARG A 153 -13.48 -24.38 12.56
CA ARG A 153 -14.28 -24.98 13.65
C ARG A 153 -15.76 -25.15 13.26
N GLN A 154 -16.30 -24.24 12.46
CA GLN A 154 -17.71 -24.25 12.06
C GLN A 154 -18.01 -25.14 10.85
N THR A 155 -17.12 -25.15 9.85
CA THR A 155 -17.34 -25.87 8.57
C THR A 155 -16.66 -27.24 8.51
N GLY A 156 -15.65 -27.48 9.35
CA GLY A 156 -14.79 -28.66 9.26
C GLY A 156 -13.73 -28.62 8.14
N LEU A 157 -13.69 -27.54 7.35
CA LEU A 157 -12.76 -27.39 6.22
C LEU A 157 -11.34 -27.02 6.69
N ARG A 158 -10.32 -27.46 5.96
CA ARG A 158 -8.92 -27.07 6.14
C ARG A 158 -8.67 -25.72 5.45
N ILE A 159 -8.69 -24.62 6.20
CA ILE A 159 -8.59 -23.26 5.65
C ILE A 159 -7.24 -22.60 6.00
N SER A 160 -6.49 -22.13 5.01
CA SER A 160 -5.28 -21.28 5.22
C SER A 160 -5.63 -19.81 5.04
N ALA A 161 -5.06 -18.89 5.83
CA ALA A 161 -5.32 -17.45 5.71
C ALA A 161 -4.07 -16.56 5.61
N ARG A 162 -2.87 -17.12 5.79
CA ARG A 162 -1.63 -16.36 5.82
C ARG A 162 -0.74 -16.66 4.64
N THR A 163 -0.14 -17.85 4.56
CA THR A 163 1.02 -18.10 3.69
C THR A 163 0.70 -18.25 2.20
N SER A 164 -0.57 -18.41 1.81
CA SER A 164 -0.95 -18.87 0.47
C SER A 164 -1.14 -17.78 -0.59
N CYS A 165 -1.22 -16.51 -0.22
CA CYS A 165 -1.72 -15.44 -1.11
C CYS A 165 -1.41 -14.01 -0.65
N TRP A 166 -0.44 -13.81 0.23
CA TRP A 166 -0.18 -12.52 0.87
C TRP A 166 0.79 -11.61 0.07
N MET A 167 1.45 -12.15 -0.96
CA MET A 167 2.34 -11.42 -1.88
C MET A 167 1.63 -10.92 -3.14
N ASP A 168 1.01 -11.85 -3.85
CA ASP A 168 0.36 -11.66 -5.15
C ASP A 168 -1.13 -11.33 -4.99
N PHE A 169 -1.70 -11.61 -3.81
CA PHE A 169 -3.15 -11.56 -3.57
C PHE A 169 -3.89 -12.59 -4.43
N ASP A 170 -3.17 -13.62 -4.90
CA ASP A 170 -3.70 -14.70 -5.73
C ASP A 170 -3.89 -15.99 -4.92
N ALA A 171 -5.04 -16.63 -5.10
CA ALA A 171 -5.53 -17.69 -4.24
C ALA A 171 -4.96 -19.07 -4.60
N THR A 172 -3.66 -19.27 -4.36
CA THR A 172 -3.00 -20.56 -4.63
C THR A 172 -3.49 -21.66 -3.68
N LEU A 173 -4.36 -22.54 -4.18
CA LEU A 173 -4.88 -23.70 -3.48
C LEU A 173 -3.90 -24.90 -3.62
N SER A 174 -3.55 -25.53 -2.50
CA SER A 174 -2.73 -26.75 -2.47
C SER A 174 -3.52 -27.96 -1.99
N ASP A 175 -3.05 -29.18 -2.24
CA ASP A 175 -3.70 -30.44 -1.82
C ASP A 175 -4.00 -30.54 -0.31
N ARG A 176 -3.25 -29.78 0.49
CA ARG A 176 -3.33 -29.75 1.97
C ARG A 176 -4.49 -28.94 2.53
N VAL A 177 -5.12 -28.07 1.73
CA VAL A 177 -6.22 -27.18 2.14
C VAL A 177 -7.47 -27.44 1.31
N ASP A 178 -8.64 -27.10 1.86
CA ASP A 178 -9.93 -27.13 1.15
C ASP A 178 -10.37 -25.72 0.72
N ALA A 179 -9.82 -24.68 1.38
CA ALA A 179 -9.98 -23.28 1.00
C ALA A 179 -8.78 -22.42 1.42
N VAL A 180 -8.65 -21.25 0.80
CA VAL A 180 -7.76 -20.17 1.24
C VAL A 180 -8.56 -18.89 1.49
N LEU A 181 -8.20 -18.13 2.51
CA LEU A 181 -8.80 -16.85 2.88
C LEU A 181 -7.77 -15.75 2.64
N CYS A 182 -7.92 -15.02 1.53
CA CYS A 182 -6.88 -14.17 0.99
C CYS A 182 -7.23 -12.68 1.09
N PRO A 183 -6.27 -11.80 1.43
CA PRO A 183 -6.43 -10.36 1.23
C PRO A 183 -6.81 -10.02 -0.21
N VAL A 184 -7.58 -8.95 -0.39
CA VAL A 184 -8.05 -8.49 -1.71
C VAL A 184 -7.40 -7.17 -2.07
N LEU A 185 -6.73 -7.11 -3.23
CA LEU A 185 -6.33 -5.84 -3.82
C LEU A 185 -7.59 -5.08 -4.25
N THR A 186 -7.69 -3.86 -3.77
CA THR A 186 -8.63 -2.87 -4.30
C THR A 186 -8.00 -2.25 -5.55
N ILE A 187 -8.79 -2.00 -6.58
CA ILE A 187 -8.31 -1.49 -7.87
C ILE A 187 -9.17 -0.31 -8.29
N ASP A 188 -8.53 0.82 -8.55
CA ASP A 188 -9.16 1.91 -9.30
C ASP A 188 -9.22 1.52 -10.79
N ARG A 189 -10.38 1.00 -11.19
CA ARG A 189 -10.64 0.57 -12.58
C ARG A 189 -10.51 1.72 -13.59
N GLY A 190 -10.76 2.97 -13.19
CA GLY A 190 -10.59 4.13 -14.07
C GLY A 190 -9.13 4.42 -14.39
N ARG A 191 -8.21 3.98 -13.53
CA ARG A 191 -6.76 4.14 -13.69
C ARG A 191 -6.06 2.88 -14.19
N TRP A 192 -6.63 1.69 -13.95
CA TRP A 192 -5.99 0.41 -14.25
C TRP A 192 -5.53 0.30 -15.71
N ASP A 193 -6.45 0.47 -16.66
CA ASP A 193 -6.13 0.29 -18.08
C ASP A 193 -5.09 1.31 -18.57
N GLN A 194 -5.11 2.53 -18.04
CA GLN A 194 -4.10 3.55 -18.34
C GLN A 194 -2.70 3.13 -17.87
N VAL A 195 -2.58 2.69 -16.61
CA VAL A 195 -1.28 2.25 -16.05
C VAL A 195 -0.81 0.97 -16.72
N ALA A 196 -1.71 0.01 -16.97
CA ALA A 196 -1.43 -1.25 -17.65
C ALA A 196 -0.89 -1.03 -19.08
N ASN A 197 -1.53 -0.18 -19.87
CA ASN A 197 -1.08 0.17 -21.21
C ASN A 197 0.28 0.88 -21.18
N THR A 198 0.50 1.80 -20.22
CA THR A 198 1.79 2.49 -20.07
C THR A 198 2.90 1.52 -19.65
N TYR A 199 2.61 0.57 -18.75
CA TYR A 199 3.52 -0.49 -18.33
C TYR A 199 3.89 -1.42 -19.50
N GLY A 200 2.90 -1.88 -20.26
CA GLY A 200 3.10 -2.73 -21.44
C GLY A 200 3.92 -2.04 -22.54
N ALA A 201 3.70 -0.75 -22.76
CA ALA A 201 4.53 0.06 -23.66
C ALA A 201 5.98 0.22 -23.16
N ALA A 202 6.17 0.49 -21.86
CA ALA A 202 7.46 0.78 -21.26
C ALA A 202 8.37 -0.44 -21.07
N PHE A 203 7.81 -1.62 -20.78
CA PHE A 203 8.58 -2.81 -20.40
C PHE A 203 8.30 -4.06 -21.25
N ARG A 204 7.32 -4.02 -22.16
CA ARG A 204 6.92 -5.18 -23.00
C ARG A 204 6.55 -6.43 -22.19
N LYS A 205 6.01 -6.24 -20.97
CA LYS A 205 5.50 -7.28 -20.06
C LYS A 205 4.02 -6.99 -19.72
N PRO A 206 3.19 -8.00 -19.42
CA PRO A 206 1.85 -7.79 -18.87
C PRO A 206 1.92 -7.11 -17.50
N PHE A 207 0.91 -6.31 -17.16
CA PHE A 207 0.86 -5.60 -15.88
C PHE A 207 0.21 -6.48 -14.81
N THR A 208 0.94 -6.75 -13.73
CA THR A 208 0.55 -7.73 -12.69
C THR A 208 0.12 -7.07 -11.39
N ALA A 209 -0.47 -7.87 -10.48
CA ALA A 209 -0.75 -7.47 -9.11
C ALA A 209 0.52 -6.96 -8.38
N SER A 210 1.65 -7.66 -8.53
CA SER A 210 2.95 -7.25 -7.98
C SER A 210 3.37 -5.88 -8.52
N ALA A 211 3.30 -5.68 -9.84
CA ALA A 211 3.64 -4.38 -10.45
C ALA A 211 2.71 -3.26 -9.98
N ALA A 212 1.42 -3.52 -9.80
CA ALA A 212 0.47 -2.55 -9.26
C ALA A 212 0.75 -2.18 -7.79
N ARG A 213 1.13 -3.15 -6.94
CA ARG A 213 1.59 -2.91 -5.56
C ARG A 213 2.85 -2.05 -5.53
N GLY A 214 3.83 -2.36 -6.37
CA GLY A 214 5.06 -1.57 -6.53
C GLY A 214 4.78 -0.14 -6.97
N TYR A 215 3.93 0.03 -7.98
CA TYR A 215 3.50 1.33 -8.48
C TYR A 215 2.83 2.17 -7.38
N ALA A 216 1.81 1.62 -6.71
CA ALA A 216 1.06 2.32 -5.67
C ALA A 216 1.93 2.73 -4.46
N ALA A 217 2.84 1.88 -4.00
CA ALA A 217 3.76 2.23 -2.92
C ALA A 217 4.69 3.40 -3.30
N MET A 218 5.16 3.43 -4.55
CA MET A 218 5.96 4.53 -5.06
C MET A 218 5.14 5.82 -5.27
N GLU A 219 3.89 5.73 -5.72
CA GLU A 219 2.99 6.91 -5.77
C GLU A 219 2.90 7.60 -4.41
N VAL A 220 2.76 6.82 -3.32
CA VAL A 220 2.71 7.34 -1.96
C VAL A 220 4.04 7.97 -1.55
N ALA A 221 5.18 7.32 -1.84
CA ALA A 221 6.51 7.87 -1.55
C ALA A 221 6.74 9.22 -2.23
N LEU A 222 6.44 9.29 -3.54
CA LEU A 222 6.63 10.50 -4.35
C LEU A 222 5.71 11.63 -3.89
N ASN A 223 4.46 11.31 -3.51
CA ASN A 223 3.53 12.30 -3.01
C ASN A 223 3.88 12.77 -1.59
N TYR A 224 4.42 11.90 -0.73
CA TYR A 224 5.03 12.29 0.54
C TYR A 224 6.20 13.26 0.32
N LEU A 225 7.17 12.91 -0.54
CA LEU A 225 8.34 13.74 -0.83
C LEU A 225 7.97 15.11 -1.40
N ARG A 226 6.91 15.17 -2.23
CA ARG A 226 6.35 16.43 -2.74
C ARG A 226 5.86 17.34 -1.63
N ARG A 227 5.18 16.79 -0.62
CA ARG A 227 4.63 17.53 0.53
C ARG A 227 5.69 17.85 1.59
N ALA A 228 6.68 16.98 1.79
CA ALA A 228 7.72 17.14 2.79
C ALA A 228 8.55 18.44 2.63
N LYS A 229 8.57 19.03 1.42
CA LYS A 229 9.19 20.33 1.13
C LYS A 229 8.59 21.45 2.01
N GLY A 230 9.24 21.76 3.13
CA GLY A 230 8.82 22.79 4.08
C GLY A 230 7.87 22.32 5.19
N MET A 231 7.62 21.00 5.29
CA MET A 231 6.74 20.41 6.32
C MET A 231 7.53 19.51 7.28
N LYS A 232 7.03 19.35 8.52
CA LYS A 232 7.49 18.28 9.40
C LYS A 232 7.07 16.92 8.83
N PRO A 233 7.90 15.86 8.90
CA PRO A 233 7.60 14.55 8.29
C PRO A 233 6.22 13.98 8.65
N ALA A 234 5.82 13.99 9.92
CA ALA A 234 4.50 13.53 10.37
C ALA A 234 3.33 14.32 9.76
N ALA A 235 3.50 15.63 9.52
CA ALA A 235 2.45 16.46 8.90
C ALA A 235 2.31 16.16 7.40
N ALA A 236 3.44 16.05 6.68
CA ALA A 236 3.44 15.63 5.27
C ALA A 236 2.89 14.21 5.07
N LEU A 237 3.17 13.29 6.00
CA LEU A 237 2.61 11.94 6.00
C LEU A 237 1.09 11.95 6.24
N LYS A 238 0.60 12.73 7.21
CA LYS A 238 -0.83 12.90 7.49
C LYS A 238 -1.59 13.45 6.27
N GLU A 239 -1.06 14.47 5.60
CA GLU A 239 -1.65 14.94 4.34
C GLU A 239 -1.59 13.89 3.24
N THR A 240 -0.60 12.99 3.25
CA THR A 240 -0.48 11.92 2.26
C THR A 240 -1.55 10.84 2.40
N LEU A 241 -2.13 10.64 3.59
CA LEU A 241 -3.32 9.78 3.78
C LEU A 241 -4.55 10.23 2.96
N SER A 242 -4.62 11.49 2.52
CA SER A 242 -5.74 11.99 1.69
C SER A 242 -5.72 11.51 0.23
N MET A 243 -4.66 10.81 -0.21
CA MET A 243 -4.52 10.42 -1.62
C MET A 243 -5.18 9.09 -1.96
N ALA A 244 -5.57 8.96 -3.23
CA ALA A 244 -5.81 7.67 -3.87
C ALA A 244 -4.58 7.24 -4.67
N THR A 245 -4.29 5.95 -4.63
CA THR A 245 -3.33 5.26 -5.50
C THR A 245 -4.07 4.50 -6.60
N LEU A 246 -3.36 3.83 -7.50
CA LEU A 246 -3.94 2.81 -8.38
C LEU A 246 -4.72 1.72 -7.60
N LEU A 247 -4.31 1.43 -6.36
CA LEU A 247 -4.97 0.46 -5.49
C LEU A 247 -6.09 1.08 -4.63
N GLY A 248 -6.58 2.26 -5.01
CA GLY A 248 -7.61 3.01 -4.30
C GLY A 248 -7.08 3.89 -3.15
N PRO A 249 -7.98 4.38 -2.27
CA PRO A 249 -7.62 5.26 -1.17
C PRO A 249 -6.67 4.61 -0.16
N VAL A 250 -5.67 5.37 0.29
CA VAL A 250 -4.78 4.95 1.39
C VAL A 250 -5.62 4.84 2.68
N PRO A 251 -5.57 3.71 3.42
CA PRO A 251 -6.27 3.58 4.69
C PRO A 251 -5.75 4.57 5.75
N ALA A 252 -6.66 5.18 6.52
CA ALA A 252 -6.28 5.82 7.78
C ALA A 252 -5.86 4.75 8.82
N LEU A 253 -5.04 5.14 9.80
CA LEU A 253 -4.45 4.23 10.79
C LEU A 253 -5.49 3.39 11.56
N ASP A 254 -6.65 3.96 11.81
CA ASP A 254 -7.80 3.42 12.53
C ASP A 254 -8.95 2.95 11.63
N ALA A 255 -8.85 3.11 10.30
CA ALA A 255 -9.94 2.83 9.37
C ALA A 255 -10.41 1.36 9.46
N PRO A 256 -11.72 1.10 9.69
CA PRO A 256 -12.22 -0.28 9.81
C PRO A 256 -11.95 -1.08 8.54
N ALA A 257 -11.71 -2.38 8.70
CA ALA A 257 -11.49 -3.27 7.56
C ALA A 257 -12.76 -3.29 6.66
N PRO A 258 -12.64 -3.04 5.35
CA PRO A 258 -13.78 -3.16 4.43
C PRO A 258 -14.43 -4.54 4.50
N THR A 259 -15.75 -4.61 4.30
CA THR A 259 -16.50 -5.89 4.30
C THR A 259 -16.01 -6.88 3.23
N THR A 260 -15.27 -6.39 2.23
CA THR A 260 -14.67 -7.14 1.11
C THR A 260 -13.14 -7.25 1.19
N ALA A 261 -12.52 -6.93 2.33
CA ALA A 261 -11.06 -6.88 2.45
C ALA A 261 -10.37 -8.24 2.29
N LEU A 262 -11.09 -9.33 2.63
CA LEU A 262 -10.68 -10.71 2.42
C LEU A 262 -11.62 -11.43 1.44
N GLN A 263 -11.14 -12.51 0.84
CA GLN A 263 -11.88 -13.40 -0.03
C GLN A 263 -11.58 -14.86 0.34
N LEU A 264 -12.61 -15.59 0.74
CA LEU A 264 -12.56 -17.04 0.89
C LEU A 264 -12.72 -17.67 -0.50
N VAL A 265 -11.75 -18.49 -0.91
CA VAL A 265 -11.74 -19.23 -2.18
C VAL A 265 -11.67 -20.72 -1.86
N PHE A 266 -12.66 -21.46 -2.32
CA PHE A 266 -12.73 -22.92 -2.14
C PHE A 266 -11.99 -23.64 -3.27
N LYS A 267 -11.59 -24.89 -2.99
CA LYS A 267 -11.31 -25.85 -4.06
C LYS A 267 -12.54 -26.14 -4.91
N HIS A 268 -12.27 -26.57 -6.14
CA HIS A 268 -13.30 -27.11 -7.04
C HIS A 268 -14.04 -28.29 -6.42
N GLU A 269 -13.30 -29.22 -5.82
CA GLU A 269 -13.84 -30.35 -5.08
C GLU A 269 -13.62 -30.14 -3.57
N LEU A 270 -14.71 -30.23 -2.80
CA LEU A 270 -14.69 -30.17 -1.35
C LEU A 270 -14.75 -31.59 -0.75
N PRO A 271 -14.17 -31.81 0.45
CA PRO A 271 -14.27 -33.09 1.14
C PRO A 271 -15.72 -33.42 1.47
N LYS A 272 -16.03 -34.71 1.66
CA LYS A 272 -17.36 -35.16 2.09
C LYS A 272 -17.67 -34.63 3.50
N LEU A 273 -18.51 -33.61 3.56
CA LEU A 273 -19.00 -33.01 4.80
C LEU A 273 -20.11 -33.84 5.44
N ASN A 274 -20.24 -33.74 6.77
CA ASN A 274 -21.42 -34.23 7.49
C ASN A 274 -22.62 -33.27 7.30
N PRO A 275 -23.88 -33.69 7.57
CA PRO A 275 -25.06 -32.86 7.31
C PRO A 275 -25.03 -31.48 7.99
N GLN A 276 -24.50 -31.37 9.20
CA GLN A 276 -24.39 -30.10 9.94
C GLN A 276 -23.33 -29.17 9.32
N GLN A 277 -22.21 -29.73 8.89
CA GLN A 277 -21.15 -29.00 8.18
C GLN A 277 -21.65 -28.49 6.82
N SER A 278 -22.36 -29.33 6.05
CA SER A 278 -22.99 -28.91 4.79
C SER A 278 -23.98 -27.77 5.00
N GLN A 279 -24.89 -27.88 5.97
CA GLN A 279 -25.85 -26.81 6.29
C GLN A 279 -25.15 -25.50 6.72
N THR A 280 -24.05 -25.61 7.46
CA THR A 280 -23.26 -24.45 7.90
C THR A 280 -22.55 -23.78 6.73
N LEU A 281 -21.95 -24.57 5.83
CA LEU A 281 -21.32 -24.09 4.61
C LEU A 281 -22.35 -23.44 3.66
N ASP A 282 -23.52 -24.05 3.48
CA ASP A 282 -24.62 -23.48 2.69
C ASP A 282 -25.08 -22.13 3.24
N LYS A 283 -25.21 -21.99 4.57
CA LYS A 283 -25.57 -20.72 5.21
C LYS A 283 -24.47 -19.69 4.97
N LEU A 284 -23.20 -20.04 5.18
CA LEU A 284 -22.04 -19.19 4.92
C LEU A 284 -22.02 -18.69 3.46
N ILE A 285 -22.20 -19.59 2.49
CA ILE A 285 -22.28 -19.26 1.06
C ILE A 285 -23.44 -18.30 0.77
N LYS A 286 -24.62 -18.53 1.34
CA LYS A 286 -25.79 -17.64 1.15
C LYS A 286 -25.62 -16.28 1.81
N THR A 287 -24.87 -16.19 2.91
CA THR A 287 -24.57 -14.94 3.61
C THR A 287 -23.45 -14.13 2.93
N LYS A 288 -22.38 -14.79 2.46
CA LYS A 288 -21.13 -14.14 2.02
C LYS A 288 -20.79 -14.31 0.55
N GLY A 289 -21.57 -15.09 -0.20
CA GLY A 289 -21.52 -15.14 -1.66
C GLY A 289 -21.82 -13.76 -2.25
N CYS A 290 -21.22 -13.44 -3.39
CA CYS A 290 -21.02 -12.04 -3.78
C CYS A 290 -22.23 -11.36 -4.45
N GLY A 291 -23.39 -12.01 -4.44
CA GLY A 291 -24.70 -11.34 -4.56
C GLY A 291 -25.16 -10.66 -3.26
N CYS A 292 -24.48 -10.89 -2.13
CA CYS A 292 -24.86 -10.45 -0.78
C CYS A 292 -23.80 -9.58 -0.09
N PRO A 293 -23.40 -8.42 -0.64
CA PRO A 293 -22.45 -7.53 0.00
C PRO A 293 -23.04 -6.90 1.28
N GLY A 294 -22.59 -7.38 2.44
CA GLY A 294 -22.77 -6.68 3.72
C GLY A 294 -24.23 -6.50 4.17
N GLY A 295 -25.04 -7.55 4.11
CA GLY A 295 -26.35 -7.61 4.78
C GLY A 295 -27.44 -6.66 4.27
N THR A 296 -27.19 -5.85 3.24
CA THR A 296 -28.18 -4.90 2.71
C THR A 296 -29.08 -5.56 1.67
N LEU A 297 -30.38 -5.57 1.99
CA LEU A 297 -31.44 -6.26 1.26
C LEU A 297 -31.64 -5.75 -0.17
N ARG A 298 -31.33 -6.58 -1.17
CA ARG A 298 -32.08 -6.75 -2.44
C ARG A 298 -31.59 -8.04 -3.12
N ASN A 299 -32.51 -8.88 -3.59
CA ASN A 299 -32.26 -10.11 -4.37
C ASN A 299 -31.79 -11.37 -3.60
N GLY A 300 -32.61 -11.87 -2.66
CA GLY A 300 -32.53 -13.29 -2.23
C GLY A 300 -31.55 -13.65 -1.10
N CYS A 301 -30.78 -12.69 -0.59
CA CYS A 301 -29.89 -12.89 0.56
C CYS A 301 -30.67 -13.18 1.86
N PRO A 302 -30.18 -14.06 2.76
CA PRO A 302 -30.82 -14.30 4.06
C PRO A 302 -30.92 -13.03 4.91
N ARG A 303 -32.08 -12.81 5.55
CA ARG A 303 -32.27 -11.73 6.55
C ARG A 303 -31.38 -11.89 7.79
N ASP A 304 -31.05 -13.14 8.13
CA ASP A 304 -30.09 -13.48 9.17
C ASP A 304 -28.71 -13.69 8.54
N SER A 305 -27.83 -12.71 8.74
CA SER A 305 -26.44 -12.76 8.28
C SER A 305 -25.54 -13.67 9.16
N GLY A 306 -26.12 -14.31 10.17
CA GLY A 306 -25.42 -15.25 11.06
C GLY A 306 -24.23 -14.61 11.79
N PRO A 307 -23.28 -15.42 12.30
CA PRO A 307 -22.08 -14.91 12.96
C PRO A 307 -21.10 -14.25 11.98
N TRP A 308 -21.34 -14.30 10.67
CA TRP A 308 -20.40 -13.84 9.66
C TRP A 308 -20.69 -12.44 9.12
N GLY A 309 -21.93 -11.92 9.23
CA GLY A 309 -22.39 -10.72 8.52
C GLY A 309 -21.39 -9.57 8.46
N GLU A 310 -20.89 -9.17 9.62
CA GLU A 310 -19.95 -8.04 9.81
C GLU A 310 -18.47 -8.40 9.58
N LEU A 311 -18.13 -9.68 9.41
CA LEU A 311 -16.73 -10.09 9.20
C LEU A 311 -16.24 -9.60 7.82
N PRO A 312 -14.99 -9.12 7.71
CA PRO A 312 -14.46 -8.43 6.52
C PRO A 312 -14.06 -9.35 5.36
N PHE A 313 -14.91 -10.32 5.01
CA PHE A 313 -14.68 -11.23 3.89
C PHE A 313 -15.92 -11.51 3.03
N VAL A 314 -15.67 -11.90 1.78
CA VAL A 314 -16.62 -12.45 0.81
C VAL A 314 -16.21 -13.85 0.34
N VAL A 315 -17.09 -14.56 -0.38
CA VAL A 315 -16.86 -15.93 -0.88
C VAL A 315 -16.77 -15.97 -2.41
N ARG A 316 -15.60 -16.32 -2.96
CA ARG A 316 -15.45 -16.80 -4.36
C ARG A 316 -15.71 -18.32 -4.41
N GLY A 317 -16.29 -18.78 -5.51
CA GLY A 317 -17.10 -19.99 -5.56
C GLY A 317 -16.45 -21.32 -5.18
N GLY A 318 -17.26 -22.15 -4.53
CA GLY A 318 -17.17 -23.61 -4.40
C GLY A 318 -18.55 -24.11 -3.93
N GLY A 319 -18.88 -25.38 -4.20
CA GLY A 319 -20.24 -25.92 -4.05
C GLY A 319 -21.11 -25.77 -5.30
N THR A 320 -22.29 -26.41 -5.31
CA THR A 320 -23.17 -26.51 -6.49
C THR A 320 -24.55 -25.91 -6.20
N PRO A 321 -24.98 -24.84 -6.91
CA PRO A 321 -24.22 -24.06 -7.89
C PRO A 321 -23.11 -23.23 -7.22
N ALA A 322 -22.08 -22.87 -7.98
CA ALA A 322 -20.98 -22.06 -7.48
C ALA A 322 -21.49 -20.70 -6.97
N ALA A 323 -21.05 -20.32 -5.76
CA ALA A 323 -21.54 -19.14 -5.03
C ALA A 323 -21.55 -17.82 -5.83
N CYS A 324 -20.67 -17.70 -6.83
CA CYS A 324 -20.74 -16.71 -7.90
C CYS A 324 -19.88 -17.18 -9.09
N ALA A 325 -20.30 -16.86 -10.31
CA ALA A 325 -19.42 -16.92 -11.49
C ALA A 325 -18.41 -15.75 -11.49
N LYS A 326 -18.79 -14.55 -10.98
CA LYS A 326 -17.91 -13.38 -10.83
C LYS A 326 -18.24 -12.50 -9.62
N PRO A 327 -17.33 -12.42 -8.63
CA PRO A 327 -17.29 -11.32 -7.67
C PRO A 327 -16.50 -10.10 -8.13
N ILE A 328 -17.02 -8.91 -7.82
CA ILE A 328 -16.56 -7.60 -8.30
C ILE A 328 -15.17 -7.22 -7.74
N GLY A 329 -14.32 -6.65 -8.60
CA GLY A 329 -13.23 -5.75 -8.19
C GLY A 329 -11.81 -6.32 -8.17
N VAL A 330 -11.66 -7.64 -8.18
CA VAL A 330 -10.35 -8.32 -8.21
C VAL A 330 -9.92 -8.55 -9.66
N LEU A 331 -8.60 -8.55 -9.92
CA LEU A 331 -8.03 -8.93 -11.22
C LEU A 331 -8.66 -10.21 -11.76
N GLU A 332 -9.22 -10.09 -12.97
CA GLU A 332 -9.46 -11.22 -13.86
C GLU A 332 -8.38 -11.11 -14.92
N LEU A 333 -7.52 -12.15 -15.00
CA LEU A 333 -6.48 -12.30 -16.02
C LEU A 333 -7.10 -12.82 -17.33
#